data_AF-A0A7U2MGS4-F1
#
_entry.id   AF-A0A7U2MGS4-F1
#
_cell.length_a   1.000
_cell.length_b   1.000
_cell.length_c   1.000
_cell.angle_alpha   90.00
_cell.angle_beta   90.00
_cell.angle_gamma   90.00
#
_symmetry.space_group_name_H-M   'P 1'
#
loop_
_entity.id
_entity.type
_entity.pdbx_description
1 polymer ?
#
loop_
_entity_poly.entity_id
_entity_poly.type
_entity_poly.pdbx_seq_one_letter_code
_entity_poly.pdbx_strand_id
1 'polypeptide(L)'
;MSSQSWKPVRPDGAFWESLDPVISSTVAECLSPAVLDDINNHSTLSNPAKFELLEQALTRKLLSLEESANPSSLHDTDYPTWQRLNFALFHVLRGAGDAARQKETLLKLVNNPGPSGQDVAALQNLATLYEETGEHAQAEKLAKETLPLLRQHPALGQDSPQSLGSLRILIKALWKQGKEKEAEQVIQEASASIDRLAGGKFSDVQQEEKEALETVVADLK
;
A
#
# COMPACT_ATOMS: atom_id res chain seq x y z
N MET A 1 13.14 16.61 20.07
CA MET A 1 12.33 15.38 19.86
C MET A 1 11.67 15.54 18.51
N SER A 2 12.26 14.94 17.47
CA SER A 2 11.73 15.03 16.11
C SER A 2 10.43 14.22 16.06
N SER A 3 9.29 14.88 15.89
CA SER A 3 8.07 14.18 15.47
C SER A 3 8.37 13.65 14.07
N GLN A 4 8.66 12.35 13.94
CA GLN A 4 8.58 11.71 12.63
C GLN A 4 7.12 11.85 12.19
N SER A 5 6.87 12.85 11.36
CA SER A 5 5.62 12.96 10.64
C SER A 5 5.57 11.76 9.71
N TRP A 6 4.75 10.77 10.03
CA TRP A 6 4.45 9.63 9.16
C TRP A 6 3.76 10.06 7.86
N LYS A 7 3.43 11.36 7.74
CA LYS A 7 2.81 11.93 6.55
C LYS A 7 3.82 11.95 5.40
N PRO A 8 3.41 11.50 4.19
CA PRO A 8 4.22 11.61 2.99
C PRO A 8 4.76 13.02 2.79
N VAL A 9 6.06 13.16 2.54
CA VAL A 9 6.67 14.44 2.20
C VAL A 9 6.60 14.62 0.70
N ARG A 10 5.83 15.62 0.26
CA ARG A 10 5.74 15.98 -1.16
C ARG A 10 7.09 16.60 -1.60
N PRO A 11 7.64 16.20 -2.76
CA PRO A 11 8.83 16.83 -3.31
C PRO A 11 8.55 18.26 -3.77
N ASP A 12 9.59 19.10 -3.77
CA ASP A 12 9.48 20.47 -4.25
C ASP A 12 9.21 20.51 -5.77
N GLY A 13 8.32 21.42 -6.19
CA GLY A 13 8.05 21.72 -7.59
C GLY A 13 6.59 21.52 -8.04
N ALA A 14 6.15 22.34 -9.01
CA ALA A 14 4.78 22.36 -9.51
C ALA A 14 4.34 21.03 -10.18
N PHE A 15 5.28 20.17 -10.56
CA PHE A 15 4.98 18.85 -11.10
C PHE A 15 4.16 18.00 -10.10
N TRP A 16 4.50 18.06 -8.82
CA TRP A 16 3.95 17.17 -7.78
C TRP A 16 2.63 17.66 -7.18
N GLU A 17 2.23 18.91 -7.42
CA GLU A 17 1.09 19.54 -6.75
C GLU A 17 -0.25 18.83 -7.00
N SER A 18 -0.42 18.31 -8.22
CA SER A 18 -1.63 17.62 -8.67
C SER A 18 -1.61 16.12 -8.40
N LEU A 19 -0.54 15.59 -7.81
CA LEU A 19 -0.37 14.16 -7.54
C LEU A 19 -0.64 13.84 -6.07
N ASP A 20 -1.09 12.60 -5.84
CA ASP A 20 -1.26 12.05 -4.51
C ASP A 20 0.09 12.11 -3.74
N PRO A 21 0.09 12.55 -2.47
CA PRO A 21 1.32 12.67 -1.68
C PRO A 21 2.09 11.36 -1.50
N VAL A 22 1.41 10.21 -1.41
CA VAL A 22 2.05 8.89 -1.28
C VAL A 22 2.79 8.55 -2.56
N ILE A 23 2.17 8.76 -3.73
CA ILE A 23 2.84 8.56 -5.02
C ILE A 23 4.07 9.47 -5.11
N SER A 24 3.90 10.74 -4.76
CA SER A 24 4.96 11.75 -4.88
C SER A 24 6.17 11.42 -3.98
N SER A 25 5.93 11.05 -2.72
CA SER A 25 7.02 10.75 -1.78
C SER A 25 7.75 9.45 -2.13
N THR A 26 7.01 8.38 -2.44
CA THR A 26 7.59 7.06 -2.75
C THR A 26 8.45 7.09 -4.01
N VAL A 27 8.03 7.85 -5.02
CA VAL A 27 8.81 8.05 -6.24
C VAL A 27 10.07 8.86 -5.95
N ALA A 28 9.97 9.95 -5.18
CA ALA A 28 11.12 10.80 -4.89
C ALA A 28 12.20 10.12 -4.06
N GLU A 29 11.81 9.27 -3.11
CA GLU A 29 12.75 8.43 -2.34
C GLU A 29 13.54 7.47 -3.25
N CYS A 30 12.99 7.13 -4.41
CA CYS A 30 13.63 6.20 -5.36
C CYS A 30 14.55 6.91 -6.36
N LEU A 31 14.46 8.22 -6.58
CA LEU A 31 15.15 8.90 -7.69
C LEU A 31 16.26 9.84 -7.20
N SER A 32 17.26 10.09 -8.04
CA SER A 32 18.33 11.04 -7.71
C SER A 32 17.85 12.48 -7.88
N PRO A 33 18.46 13.47 -7.20
CA PRO A 33 18.11 14.88 -7.36
C PRO A 33 18.08 15.34 -8.81
N ALA A 34 19.08 14.94 -9.61
CA ALA A 34 19.14 15.30 -11.03
C ALA A 34 17.93 14.79 -11.85
N VAL A 35 17.42 13.59 -11.54
CA VAL A 35 16.21 13.06 -12.21
C VAL A 35 14.96 13.78 -11.73
N LEU A 36 14.89 14.16 -10.45
CA LEU A 36 13.78 14.94 -9.92
C LEU A 36 13.73 16.36 -10.50
N ASP A 37 14.88 16.98 -10.68
CA ASP A 37 15.00 18.29 -11.36
C ASP A 37 14.52 18.20 -12.82
N ASP A 38 14.87 17.12 -13.53
CA ASP A 38 14.40 16.87 -14.89
C ASP A 38 12.86 16.70 -14.93
N ILE A 39 12.30 15.87 -14.05
CA ILE A 39 10.84 15.67 -13.91
C ILE A 39 10.13 17.01 -13.65
N ASN A 40 10.70 17.88 -12.82
CA ASN A 40 10.12 19.19 -12.49
C ASN A 40 9.99 20.12 -13.71
N ASN A 41 10.76 19.91 -14.77
CA ASN A 41 10.61 20.67 -16.03
C ASN A 41 9.33 20.30 -16.80
N HIS A 42 8.65 19.22 -16.42
CA HIS A 42 7.43 18.71 -17.07
C HIS A 42 6.13 19.03 -16.30
N SER A 43 6.12 20.12 -15.51
CA SER A 43 5.00 20.46 -14.62
C SER A 43 3.65 20.68 -15.31
N THR A 44 3.66 21.02 -16.60
CA THR A 44 2.47 21.29 -17.43
C THR A 44 1.80 20.02 -17.99
N LEU A 45 2.40 18.85 -17.80
CA LEU A 45 1.80 17.58 -18.23
C LEU A 45 0.48 17.31 -17.52
N SER A 46 -0.43 16.61 -18.21
CA SER A 46 -1.62 16.03 -17.59
C SER A 46 -1.22 14.93 -16.59
N ASN A 47 -2.06 14.65 -15.59
CA ASN A 47 -1.78 13.59 -14.61
C ASN A 47 -1.49 12.20 -15.26
N PRO A 48 -2.23 11.73 -16.29
CA PRO A 48 -1.85 10.51 -16.99
C PRO A 48 -0.43 10.53 -17.57
N ALA A 49 -0.05 11.63 -18.25
CA ALA A 49 1.29 11.79 -18.80
C ALA A 49 2.37 11.93 -17.70
N LYS A 50 2.03 12.51 -16.55
CA LYS A 50 2.90 12.52 -15.37
C LYS A 50 3.15 11.09 -14.89
N PHE A 51 2.11 10.26 -14.73
CA PHE A 51 2.28 8.87 -14.32
C PHE A 51 3.13 8.06 -15.30
N GLU A 52 2.93 8.24 -16.61
CA GLU A 52 3.78 7.61 -17.64
C GLU A 52 5.26 8.01 -17.48
N LEU A 53 5.53 9.31 -17.26
CA LEU A 53 6.90 9.80 -17.04
C LEU A 53 7.54 9.19 -15.79
N LEU A 54 6.79 9.12 -14.69
CA LEU A 54 7.26 8.53 -13.43
C LEU A 54 7.51 7.02 -13.57
N GLU A 55 6.60 6.30 -14.23
CA GLU A 55 6.75 4.87 -14.50
C GLU A 55 8.01 4.61 -15.34
N GLN A 56 8.25 5.40 -16.38
CA GLN A 56 9.45 5.29 -17.22
C GLN A 56 10.73 5.56 -16.43
N ALA A 57 10.74 6.59 -15.58
CA ALA A 57 11.90 6.92 -14.74
C ALA A 57 12.24 5.78 -13.75
N LEU A 58 11.23 5.25 -13.07
CA LEU A 58 11.38 4.14 -12.14
C LEU A 58 11.82 2.85 -12.84
N THR A 59 11.19 2.51 -13.96
CA THR A 59 11.51 1.31 -14.75
C THR A 59 12.93 1.38 -15.28
N ARG A 60 13.36 2.54 -15.81
CA ARG A 60 14.74 2.74 -16.28
C ARG A 60 15.73 2.54 -15.15
N LYS A 61 15.45 3.08 -13.95
CA LYS A 61 16.32 2.90 -12.79
C LYS A 61 16.38 1.43 -12.34
N LEU A 62 15.23 0.76 -12.25
CA LEU A 62 15.17 -0.65 -11.88
C LEU A 62 15.98 -1.51 -12.85
N LEU A 63 15.78 -1.35 -14.16
CA LEU A 63 16.51 -2.10 -15.18
C LEU A 63 18.03 -1.87 -15.11
N SER A 64 18.47 -0.62 -14.93
CA SER A 64 19.89 -0.30 -14.81
C SER A 64 20.54 -0.93 -13.57
N LEU A 65 19.81 -0.99 -12.45
CA LEU A 65 20.27 -1.63 -11.23
C LEU A 65 20.29 -3.16 -11.34
N GLU A 66 19.29 -3.76 -12.00
CA GLU A 66 19.28 -5.20 -12.31
C GLU A 66 20.46 -5.59 -13.22
N GLU A 67 20.76 -4.77 -14.24
CA GLU A 67 21.93 -4.98 -15.12
C GLU A 67 23.24 -4.91 -14.32
N SER A 68 23.32 -3.98 -13.36
CA SER A 68 24.49 -3.83 -12.50
C SER A 68 24.66 -4.97 -11.49
N ALA A 69 23.57 -5.66 -11.13
CA ALA A 69 23.58 -6.79 -10.20
C ALA A 69 23.93 -8.14 -10.87
N ASN A 70 23.95 -8.19 -12.20
CA ASN A 70 24.28 -9.38 -12.99
C ASN A 70 25.66 -9.97 -12.61
N PRO A 71 25.79 -11.30 -12.36
CA PRO A 71 24.84 -12.39 -12.63
C PRO A 71 23.86 -12.75 -11.51
N SER A 72 23.84 -12.00 -10.42
CA SER A 72 22.78 -12.11 -9.42
C SER A 72 21.53 -11.32 -9.87
N SER A 73 20.64 -11.01 -8.95
CA SER A 73 19.52 -10.09 -9.16
C SER A 73 19.60 -8.93 -8.17
N LEU A 74 18.94 -7.81 -8.49
CA LEU A 74 18.83 -6.70 -7.53
C LEU A 74 18.09 -7.14 -6.26
N HIS A 75 17.11 -8.04 -6.39
CA HIS A 75 16.43 -8.66 -5.26
C HIS A 75 17.43 -9.30 -4.28
N ASP A 76 18.40 -10.07 -4.78
CA ASP A 76 19.34 -10.79 -3.94
C ASP A 76 20.47 -9.89 -3.40
N THR A 77 20.90 -8.89 -4.18
CA THR A 77 22.02 -8.02 -3.80
C THR A 77 21.60 -6.81 -2.96
N ASP A 78 20.39 -6.29 -3.19
CA ASP A 78 19.82 -5.12 -2.49
C ASP A 78 18.28 -5.17 -2.48
N TYR A 79 17.75 -6.12 -1.71
CA TYR A 79 16.31 -6.28 -1.51
C TYR A 79 15.58 -4.98 -1.12
N PRO A 80 16.07 -4.14 -0.17
CA PRO A 80 15.37 -2.91 0.18
C PRO A 80 15.19 -1.94 -1.00
N THR A 81 16.20 -1.81 -1.86
CA THR A 81 16.07 -0.96 -3.07
C THR A 81 15.14 -1.58 -4.10
N TRP A 82 15.22 -2.88 -4.33
CA TRP A 82 14.29 -3.60 -5.19
C TRP A 82 12.84 -3.43 -4.71
N GLN A 83 12.59 -3.63 -3.42
CA GLN A 83 11.28 -3.51 -2.79
C GLN A 83 10.71 -2.10 -2.94
N ARG A 84 11.49 -1.06 -2.61
CA ARG A 84 11.07 0.35 -2.74
C ARG A 84 10.70 0.71 -4.18
N LEU A 85 11.50 0.29 -5.17
CA LEU A 85 11.22 0.56 -6.58
C LEU A 85 9.91 -0.11 -7.05
N ASN A 86 9.67 -1.36 -6.65
CA ASN A 86 8.43 -2.05 -7.01
C ASN A 86 7.20 -1.42 -6.29
N PHE A 87 7.32 -0.97 -5.04
CA PHE A 87 6.22 -0.21 -4.39
C PHE A 87 5.96 1.14 -5.06
N ALA A 88 7.00 1.88 -5.44
CA ALA A 88 6.84 3.14 -6.17
C ALA A 88 6.14 2.91 -7.51
N LEU A 89 6.50 1.85 -8.25
CA LEU A 89 5.81 1.44 -9.47
C LEU A 89 4.34 1.08 -9.19
N PHE A 90 4.06 0.30 -8.16
CA PHE A 90 2.68 -0.02 -7.75
C PHE A 90 1.85 1.27 -7.52
N HIS A 91 2.38 2.23 -6.75
CA HIS A 91 1.69 3.48 -6.46
C HIS A 91 1.46 4.33 -7.71
N VAL A 92 2.43 4.42 -8.62
CA VAL A 92 2.26 5.10 -9.91
C VAL A 92 1.18 4.43 -10.76
N LEU A 93 1.19 3.09 -10.85
CA LEU A 93 0.18 2.33 -11.59
C LEU A 93 -1.23 2.46 -10.96
N ARG A 94 -1.31 2.62 -9.64
CA ARG A 94 -2.55 2.97 -8.93
C ARG A 94 -3.07 4.34 -9.34
N GLY A 95 -2.20 5.35 -9.38
CA GLY A 95 -2.54 6.68 -9.88
C GLY A 95 -3.00 6.67 -11.35
N ALA A 96 -2.39 5.82 -12.17
CA ALA A 96 -2.75 5.63 -13.57
C ALA A 96 -4.05 4.82 -13.79
N GLY A 97 -4.60 4.19 -12.74
CA GLY A 97 -5.79 3.34 -12.85
C GLY A 97 -5.56 1.99 -13.52
N ASP A 98 -4.31 1.51 -13.61
CA ASP A 98 -3.97 0.25 -14.26
C ASP A 98 -3.97 -0.92 -13.27
N ALA A 99 -5.15 -1.45 -12.96
CA ALA A 99 -5.32 -2.50 -11.97
C ALA A 99 -4.56 -3.80 -12.34
N ALA A 100 -4.41 -4.09 -13.63
CA ALA A 100 -3.73 -5.30 -14.09
C ALA A 100 -2.23 -5.24 -13.78
N ARG A 101 -1.56 -4.14 -14.13
CA ARG A 101 -0.13 -3.96 -13.83
C ARG A 101 0.13 -3.72 -12.34
N GLN A 102 -0.81 -3.10 -11.61
CA GLN A 102 -0.75 -3.05 -10.14
C GLN A 102 -0.68 -4.46 -9.54
N LYS A 103 -1.59 -5.34 -9.96
CA LYS A 103 -1.67 -6.73 -9.48
C LYS A 103 -0.39 -7.49 -9.80
N GLU A 104 0.15 -7.36 -11.01
CA GLU A 104 1.42 -7.98 -11.39
C GLU A 104 2.57 -7.53 -10.48
N THR A 105 2.68 -6.23 -10.24
CA THR A 105 3.73 -5.66 -9.37
C THR A 105 3.62 -6.13 -7.92
N LEU A 106 2.39 -6.19 -7.38
CA LEU A 106 2.14 -6.71 -6.03
C LEU A 106 2.41 -8.22 -5.93
N LEU A 107 2.02 -9.01 -6.93
CA LEU A 107 2.33 -10.44 -6.97
C LEU A 107 3.83 -10.68 -7.04
N LYS A 108 4.59 -9.83 -7.75
CA LYS A 108 6.05 -9.89 -7.76
C LYS A 108 6.63 -9.70 -6.35
N LEU A 109 6.15 -8.71 -5.59
CA LEU A 109 6.56 -8.50 -4.18
C LEU A 109 6.17 -9.68 -3.28
N VAL A 110 4.94 -10.18 -3.39
CA VAL A 110 4.43 -11.28 -2.56
C VAL A 110 5.18 -12.60 -2.82
N ASN A 111 5.49 -12.89 -4.07
CA ASN A 111 6.12 -14.16 -4.47
C ASN A 111 7.65 -14.16 -4.28
N ASN A 112 8.27 -13.01 -4.03
CA ASN A 112 9.72 -12.90 -3.82
C ASN A 112 9.98 -12.18 -2.48
N PRO A 113 9.78 -12.89 -1.35
CA PRO A 113 9.96 -12.31 -0.02
C PRO A 113 11.44 -12.05 0.29
N GLY A 114 11.69 -10.95 0.98
CA GLY A 114 13.03 -10.62 1.45
C GLY A 114 13.50 -11.47 2.64
N PRO A 115 14.72 -11.18 3.15
CA PRO A 115 15.32 -11.94 4.26
C PRO A 115 14.50 -11.95 5.56
N SER A 116 13.60 -10.97 5.75
CA SER A 116 12.71 -10.87 6.91
C SER A 116 11.39 -11.64 6.75
N GLY A 117 11.20 -12.36 5.65
CA GLY A 117 9.99 -13.12 5.34
C GLY A 117 9.00 -12.34 4.47
N GLN A 118 7.72 -12.71 4.55
CA GLN A 118 6.68 -12.13 3.72
C GLN A 118 6.52 -10.63 3.95
N ASP A 119 6.36 -9.90 2.84
CA ASP A 119 6.05 -8.48 2.86
C ASP A 119 4.57 -8.27 3.18
N VAL A 120 4.30 -7.97 4.46
CA VAL A 120 2.94 -7.78 4.97
C VAL A 120 2.25 -6.58 4.32
N ALA A 121 2.99 -5.55 3.91
CA ALA A 121 2.41 -4.40 3.20
C ALA A 121 2.01 -4.77 1.77
N ALA A 122 2.80 -5.60 1.08
CA ALA A 122 2.45 -6.10 -0.25
C ALA A 122 1.20 -7.00 -0.20
N LEU A 123 1.13 -7.90 0.79
CA LEU A 123 -0.04 -8.76 1.02
C LEU A 123 -1.31 -7.95 1.27
N GLN A 124 -1.23 -6.93 2.14
CA GLN A 124 -2.37 -6.07 2.45
C GLN A 124 -2.83 -5.25 1.23
N ASN A 125 -1.91 -4.68 0.46
CA ASN A 125 -2.24 -3.96 -0.76
C ASN A 125 -2.85 -4.89 -1.81
N LEU A 126 -2.38 -6.13 -1.94
CA LEU A 126 -2.97 -7.10 -2.86
C LEU A 126 -4.38 -7.53 -2.42
N ALA A 127 -4.62 -7.68 -1.12
CA ALA A 127 -5.96 -7.97 -0.59
C ALA A 127 -6.93 -6.81 -0.85
N THR A 128 -6.44 -5.57 -0.71
CA THR A 128 -7.19 -4.35 -1.06
C THR A 128 -7.53 -4.33 -2.54
N LEU A 129 -6.55 -4.59 -3.41
CA LEU A 129 -6.77 -4.60 -4.85
C LEU A 129 -7.81 -5.65 -5.24
N TYR A 130 -7.72 -6.88 -4.72
CA TYR A 130 -8.74 -7.91 -4.96
C TYR A 130 -10.14 -7.49 -4.53
N GLU A 131 -10.27 -6.73 -3.44
CA GLU A 131 -11.56 -6.20 -3.00
C GLU A 131 -12.08 -5.14 -3.99
N GLU A 132 -11.23 -4.18 -4.35
CA GLU A 132 -11.54 -3.08 -5.28
C GLU A 132 -11.89 -3.59 -6.70
N THR A 133 -11.29 -4.69 -7.15
CA THR A 133 -11.53 -5.29 -8.47
C THR A 133 -12.60 -6.39 -8.49
N GLY A 134 -13.21 -6.71 -7.34
CA GLY A 134 -14.35 -7.62 -7.24
C GLY A 134 -14.00 -9.10 -7.05
N GLU A 135 -12.72 -9.46 -6.92
CA GLU A 135 -12.27 -10.81 -6.57
C GLU A 135 -12.41 -11.09 -5.06
N HIS A 136 -13.63 -11.03 -4.55
CA HIS A 136 -13.94 -11.09 -3.12
C HIS A 136 -13.44 -12.37 -2.42
N ALA A 137 -13.44 -13.52 -3.10
CA ALA A 137 -12.93 -14.77 -2.52
C ALA A 137 -11.41 -14.72 -2.28
N GLN A 138 -10.66 -14.11 -3.20
CA GLN A 138 -9.22 -13.89 -3.07
C GLN A 138 -8.93 -12.83 -2.01
N ALA A 139 -9.73 -11.76 -1.95
CA ALA A 139 -9.64 -10.74 -0.92
C ALA A 139 -9.86 -11.34 0.49
N GLU A 140 -10.91 -12.16 0.68
CA GLU A 140 -11.19 -12.84 1.94
C GLU A 140 -10.01 -13.73 2.37
N LYS A 141 -9.55 -14.60 1.46
CA LYS A 141 -8.45 -15.51 1.74
C LYS A 141 -7.21 -14.75 2.17
N LEU A 142 -6.82 -13.73 1.40
CA LEU A 142 -5.60 -12.99 1.65
C LEU A 142 -5.70 -12.12 2.91
N ALA A 143 -6.86 -11.52 3.20
CA ALA A 143 -7.09 -10.80 4.44
C ALA A 143 -6.97 -11.71 5.68
N LYS A 144 -7.53 -12.93 5.62
CA LYS A 144 -7.41 -13.95 6.69
C LYS A 144 -5.97 -14.40 6.90
N GLU A 145 -5.18 -14.55 5.83
CA GLU A 145 -3.76 -14.91 5.90
C GLU A 145 -2.87 -13.76 6.41
N THR A 146 -3.20 -12.51 6.05
CA THR A 146 -2.41 -11.32 6.38
C THR A 146 -2.64 -10.84 7.82
N LEU A 147 -3.86 -10.97 8.34
CA LEU A 147 -4.24 -10.44 9.66
C LEU A 147 -3.37 -10.98 10.82
N PRO A 148 -3.05 -12.28 10.93
CA PRO A 148 -2.13 -12.78 11.95
C PRO A 148 -0.71 -12.19 11.84
N LEU A 149 -0.21 -11.97 10.62
CA LEU A 149 1.11 -11.39 10.38
C LEU A 149 1.15 -9.94 10.85
N LEU A 150 0.12 -9.16 10.55
CA LEU A 150 -0.05 -7.79 11.02
C LEU A 150 -0.09 -7.72 12.56
N ARG A 151 -0.87 -8.60 13.19
CA ARG A 151 -1.02 -8.65 14.65
C ARG A 151 0.28 -9.00 15.38
N GLN A 152 1.10 -9.86 14.77
CA GLN A 152 2.37 -10.30 15.34
C GLN A 152 3.53 -9.34 14.99
N HIS A 153 3.32 -8.39 14.07
CA HIS A 153 4.39 -7.50 13.63
C HIS A 153 4.82 -6.56 14.77
N PRO A 154 6.11 -6.53 15.15
CA PRO A 154 6.57 -5.87 16.37
C PRO A 154 6.35 -4.35 16.37
N ALA A 155 6.35 -3.73 15.20
CA ALA A 155 6.11 -2.28 15.07
C ALA A 155 4.63 -1.88 15.01
N LEU A 156 3.75 -2.82 14.62
CA LEU A 156 2.33 -2.56 14.38
C LEU A 156 1.51 -2.97 15.61
N GLY A 157 1.64 -4.22 16.05
CA GLY A 157 0.86 -4.78 17.14
C GLY A 157 -0.58 -5.16 16.75
N GLN A 158 -1.29 -5.74 17.71
CA GLN A 158 -2.58 -6.42 17.49
C GLN A 158 -3.66 -5.53 16.87
N ASP A 159 -3.85 -4.33 17.42
CA ASP A 159 -4.95 -3.44 17.08
C ASP A 159 -4.52 -2.29 16.15
N SER A 160 -3.42 -2.47 15.39
CA SER A 160 -2.92 -1.43 14.47
C SER A 160 -3.94 -1.02 13.40
N PRO A 161 -3.84 0.21 12.85
CA PRO A 161 -4.63 0.64 11.69
C PRO A 161 -4.54 -0.33 10.51
N GLN A 162 -3.38 -0.97 10.31
CA GLN A 162 -3.20 -1.98 9.29
C GLN A 162 -4.02 -3.25 9.60
N SER A 163 -4.03 -3.72 10.85
CA SER A 163 -4.91 -4.83 11.27
C SER A 163 -6.39 -4.49 11.02
N LEU A 164 -6.81 -3.27 11.37
CA LEU A 164 -8.17 -2.77 11.14
C LEU A 164 -8.52 -2.67 9.65
N GLY A 165 -7.57 -2.24 8.82
CA GLY A 165 -7.70 -2.26 7.35
C GLY A 165 -7.96 -3.67 6.81
N SER A 166 -7.24 -4.67 7.31
CA SER A 166 -7.47 -6.08 6.92
C SER A 166 -8.86 -6.58 7.36
N LEU A 167 -9.32 -6.20 8.55
CA LEU A 167 -10.67 -6.51 9.01
C LEU A 167 -11.73 -5.85 8.12
N ARG A 168 -11.55 -4.59 7.70
CA ARG A 168 -12.47 -3.92 6.75
C ARG A 168 -12.55 -4.63 5.41
N ILE A 169 -11.41 -5.05 4.85
CA ILE A 169 -11.38 -5.84 3.60
C ILE A 169 -12.15 -7.14 3.80
N LEU A 170 -11.95 -7.82 4.93
CA LEU A 170 -12.63 -9.07 5.25
C LEU A 170 -14.16 -8.87 5.37
N ILE A 171 -14.62 -7.80 6.01
CA ILE A 171 -16.05 -7.46 6.13
C ILE A 171 -16.69 -7.32 4.75
N LYS A 172 -16.09 -6.48 3.88
CA LYS A 172 -16.60 -6.24 2.53
C LYS A 172 -16.59 -7.52 1.70
N ALA A 173 -15.49 -8.27 1.73
CA ALA A 173 -15.34 -9.52 0.98
C ALA A 173 -16.35 -10.60 1.41
N LEU A 174 -16.59 -10.77 2.71
CA LEU A 174 -17.58 -11.71 3.23
C LEU A 174 -19.00 -11.30 2.84
N TRP A 175 -19.33 -10.01 2.99
CA TRP A 175 -20.65 -9.48 2.64
C TRP A 175 -20.98 -9.69 1.16
N LYS A 176 -20.06 -9.34 0.26
CA LYS A 176 -20.26 -9.51 -1.19
C LYS A 176 -20.36 -10.98 -1.62
N GLN A 177 -19.93 -11.91 -0.77
CA GLN A 177 -20.12 -13.36 -0.96
C GLN A 177 -21.41 -13.90 -0.30
N GLY A 178 -22.24 -13.05 0.30
CA GLY A 178 -23.47 -13.45 1.01
C GLY A 178 -23.22 -14.09 2.39
N LYS A 179 -22.01 -13.97 2.94
CA LYS A 179 -21.63 -14.50 4.25
C LYS A 179 -21.92 -13.49 5.37
N GLU A 180 -23.15 -12.99 5.43
CA GLU A 180 -23.55 -11.87 6.29
C GLU A 180 -23.24 -12.12 7.78
N LYS A 181 -23.55 -13.32 8.28
CA LYS A 181 -23.27 -13.70 9.68
C LYS A 181 -21.78 -13.69 10.02
N GLU A 182 -20.91 -14.08 9.09
CA GLU A 182 -19.46 -14.01 9.31
C GLU A 182 -19.01 -12.54 9.27
N ALA A 183 -19.54 -11.73 8.35
CA ALA A 183 -19.23 -10.31 8.27
C ALA A 183 -19.63 -9.57 9.58
N GLU A 184 -20.79 -9.88 10.15
CA GLU A 184 -21.26 -9.33 11.43
C GLU A 184 -20.32 -9.66 12.60
N GLN A 185 -19.77 -10.88 12.64
CA GLN A 185 -18.75 -11.25 13.64
C GLN A 185 -17.47 -10.42 13.48
N VAL A 186 -17.03 -10.22 12.24
CA VAL A 186 -15.83 -9.41 11.94
C VAL A 186 -16.07 -7.93 12.25
N ILE A 187 -17.29 -7.41 12.06
CA ILE A 187 -17.67 -6.04 12.47
C ILE A 187 -17.54 -5.89 13.99
N GLN A 188 -18.03 -6.86 14.76
CA GLN A 188 -17.89 -6.84 16.23
C GLN A 188 -16.43 -6.89 16.67
N GLU A 189 -15.61 -7.72 16.01
CA GLU A 189 -14.16 -7.78 16.24
C GLU A 189 -13.47 -6.45 15.93
N ALA A 190 -13.78 -5.83 14.79
CA ALA A 190 -13.23 -4.54 14.39
C ALA A 190 -13.61 -3.43 15.38
N SER A 191 -14.88 -3.36 15.80
CA SER A 191 -15.32 -2.39 16.81
C SER A 191 -14.57 -2.55 18.13
N ALA A 192 -14.41 -3.79 18.60
CA ALA A 192 -13.66 -4.07 19.83
C ALA A 192 -12.17 -3.72 19.70
N SER A 193 -11.56 -3.93 18.53
CA SER A 193 -10.18 -3.47 18.25
C SER A 193 -10.07 -1.95 18.26
N ILE A 194 -11.03 -1.22 17.67
CA ILE A 194 -11.06 0.25 17.68
C ILE A 194 -11.19 0.77 19.11
N ASP A 195 -12.04 0.17 19.95
CA ASP A 195 -12.17 0.58 21.36
C ASP A 195 -10.86 0.43 22.13
N ARG A 196 -10.07 -0.62 21.83
CA ARG A 196 -8.75 -0.86 22.43
C ARG A 196 -7.66 0.11 21.97
N LEU A 197 -7.90 0.94 20.95
CA LEU A 197 -6.96 2.01 20.59
C LEU A 197 -6.88 3.12 21.65
N ALA A 198 -7.91 3.25 22.50
CA ALA A 198 -7.97 4.29 23.53
C ALA A 198 -6.75 4.25 24.46
N GLY A 199 -6.07 5.39 24.61
CA GLY A 199 -4.88 5.51 25.46
C GLY A 199 -3.64 4.75 24.98
N GLY A 200 -3.70 4.11 23.81
CA GLY A 200 -2.59 3.40 23.18
C GLY A 200 -1.81 4.25 22.18
N LYS A 201 -0.85 3.59 21.50
CA LYS A 201 0.02 4.19 20.47
C LYS A 201 -0.75 4.83 19.30
N PHE A 202 -1.92 4.31 18.96
CA PHE A 202 -2.76 4.76 17.85
C PHE A 202 -4.06 5.42 18.33
N SER A 203 -4.04 6.03 19.52
CA SER A 203 -5.22 6.70 20.08
C SER A 203 -5.66 7.91 19.26
N ASP A 204 -4.75 8.53 18.50
CA ASP A 204 -5.00 9.69 17.64
C ASP A 204 -5.87 9.35 16.41
N VAL A 205 -5.78 8.12 15.90
CA VAL A 205 -6.56 7.64 14.74
C VAL A 205 -7.84 6.89 15.14
N GLN A 206 -8.11 6.72 16.43
CA GLN A 206 -9.27 5.94 16.90
C GLN A 206 -10.60 6.41 16.29
N GLN A 207 -10.82 7.74 16.25
CA GLN A 207 -12.06 8.31 15.73
C GLN A 207 -12.17 8.12 14.21
N GLU A 208 -11.08 8.28 13.47
CA GLU A 208 -11.01 8.04 12.02
C GLU A 208 -11.33 6.57 11.69
N GLU A 209 -10.74 5.63 12.45
CA GLU A 209 -10.99 4.20 12.27
C GLU A 209 -12.44 3.81 12.57
N LYS A 210 -13.07 4.48 13.55
CA LYS A 210 -14.50 4.33 13.85
C LYS A 210 -15.38 4.79 12.69
N GLU A 211 -15.13 5.98 12.16
CA GLU A 211 -15.85 6.54 11.01
C GLU A 211 -15.67 5.68 9.76
N ALA A 212 -14.46 5.14 9.54
CA ALA A 212 -14.17 4.23 8.45
C ALA A 212 -14.98 2.92 8.58
N LEU A 213 -15.09 2.34 9.79
CA LEU A 213 -15.92 1.16 10.02
C LEU A 213 -17.41 1.45 9.83
N GLU A 214 -17.90 2.58 10.33
CA GLU A 214 -19.30 3.01 10.17
C GLU A 214 -19.66 3.19 8.69
N THR A 215 -18.76 3.76 7.90
CA THR A 215 -18.90 3.90 6.44
C THR A 215 -19.02 2.53 5.78
N VAL A 216 -18.11 1.60 6.10
CA VAL A 216 -18.17 0.23 5.57
C VAL A 216 -19.51 -0.42 5.89
N VAL A 217 -19.98 -0.33 7.15
CA VAL A 217 -21.25 -0.94 7.58
C VAL A 217 -22.45 -0.29 6.89
N ALA A 218 -22.41 1.01 6.61
CA ALA A 218 -23.46 1.70 5.87
C ALA A 218 -23.58 1.18 4.42
N ASP A 219 -22.45 0.92 3.77
CA ASP A 219 -22.36 0.41 2.39
C ASP A 219 -22.74 -1.06 2.22
N LEU A 220 -22.91 -1.81 3.32
CA LEU A 220 -23.38 -3.19 3.28
C LEU A 220 -24.89 -3.28 3.01
N LYS A 221 -25.67 -2.22 3.27
CA LYS A 221 -27.13 -2.23 3.13
C LYS A 221 -27.61 -2.11 1.68
#